data_AF-A0A937I8L3-F1
#
_entry.id   AF-A0A937I8L3-F1
#
_cell.length_a   1.000
_cell.length_b   1.000
_cell.length_c   1.000
_cell.angle_alpha   90.00
_cell.angle_beta   90.00
_cell.angle_gamma   90.00
#
_symmetry.space_group_name_H-M   'P 1'
#
loop_
_entity.id
_entity.type
_entity.pdbx_description
1 polymer ?
#
loop_
_entity_poly.entity_id
_entity_poly.type
_entity_poly.pdbx_seq_one_letter_code
_entity_poly.pdbx_strand_id
1 'polypeptide(L)' 'MSKLLLIKKLNFKARRGMKETSEILHKLFDSINEFTDKELNQLECLLDIDDQHLFDLFFKEKEKFDEEFYDLKKYLK' A
#
# COMPACT_ATOMS: atom_id res chain seq x y z
N MET A 1 -20.03 -2.16 0.25
CA MET A 1 -19.15 -2.98 1.12
C MET A 1 -18.66 -2.09 2.25
N SER A 2 -18.72 -2.54 3.50
CA SER A 2 -18.28 -1.70 4.63
C SER A 2 -16.78 -1.46 4.56
N LYS A 3 -16.34 -0.19 4.67
CA LYS A 3 -14.90 0.23 4.70
C LYS A 3 -14.04 -0.66 5.61
N LEU A 4 -14.62 -1.11 6.73
CA LEU A 4 -14.01 -2.02 7.69
C LEU A 4 -13.58 -3.39 7.10
N LEU A 5 -14.38 -3.97 6.19
CA LEU A 5 -14.08 -5.25 5.55
C LEU A 5 -12.93 -5.11 4.55
N LEU A 6 -12.90 -4.01 3.80
CA LEU A 6 -11.80 -3.67 2.90
C LEU A 6 -10.49 -3.51 3.69
N ILE A 7 -10.49 -2.71 4.76
CA ILE A 7 -9.32 -2.51 5.62
C ILE A 7 -8.80 -3.85 6.15
N LYS A 8 -9.66 -4.74 6.64
CA LYS A 8 -9.23 -6.07 7.12
C LYS A 8 -8.61 -6.93 6.01
N LYS A 9 -9.22 -6.93 4.82
CA LYS A 9 -8.73 -7.69 3.67
C LYS A 9 -7.36 -7.17 3.20
N LEU A 10 -7.23 -5.85 3.13
CA LEU A 10 -5.99 -5.20 2.76
C LEU A 10 -4.91 -5.44 3.84
N ASN A 11 -5.24 -5.38 5.14
CA ASN A 11 -4.30 -5.64 6.23
C ASN A 11 -3.77 -7.09 6.18
N PHE A 12 -4.65 -8.03 5.81
CA PHE A 12 -4.23 -9.41 5.57
C PHE A 12 -3.26 -9.52 4.38
N LYS A 13 -3.56 -8.85 3.26
CA LYS A 13 -2.66 -8.80 2.08
C LYS A 13 -1.34 -8.08 2.34
N ALA A 14 -1.34 -7.15 3.30
CA ALA A 14 -0.17 -6.37 3.67
C ALA A 14 0.85 -7.14 4.51
N ARG A 15 0.45 -8.27 5.10
CA ARG A 15 1.35 -9.21 5.75
C ARG A 15 2.14 -9.95 4.69
N ARG A 16 3.34 -9.42 4.40
CA ARG A 16 4.23 -9.88 3.36
C ARG A 16 5.43 -10.64 3.93
N GLY A 17 6.01 -11.50 3.11
CA GLY A 17 7.17 -12.31 3.53
C GLY A 17 8.41 -11.43 3.76
N MET A 18 8.50 -10.31 3.04
CA MET A 18 9.58 -9.35 3.18
C MET A 18 9.30 -8.34 4.30
N LYS A 19 10.29 -8.19 5.18
CA LYS A 19 10.21 -7.29 6.35
C LYS A 19 10.12 -5.82 5.92
N GLU A 20 10.86 -5.47 4.87
CA GLU A 20 10.92 -4.11 4.32
C GLU A 20 9.59 -3.66 3.71
N THR A 21 8.97 -4.50 2.87
CA THR A 21 7.64 -4.20 2.30
C THR A 21 6.58 -4.16 3.40
N SER A 22 6.66 -5.07 4.37
CA SER A 22 5.74 -5.10 5.50
C SER A 22 5.80 -3.84 6.36
N GLU A 23 6.98 -3.28 6.65
CA GLU A 23 7.08 -2.03 7.43
C GLU A 23 6.50 -0.83 6.68
N ILE A 24 6.77 -0.70 5.38
CA ILE A 24 6.22 0.35 4.52
C ILE A 24 4.70 0.26 4.48
N LEU A 25 4.17 -0.95 4.26
CA LEU A 25 2.74 -1.20 4.25
C LEU A 25 2.14 -0.95 5.63
N HIS A 26 2.82 -1.30 6.73
CA HIS A 26 2.32 -1.04 8.08
C HIS A 26 2.13 0.46 8.34
N LYS A 27 3.08 1.30 7.88
CA LYS A 27 2.95 2.76 7.95
C LYS A 27 1.75 3.27 7.14
N LEU A 28 1.56 2.77 5.92
CA LEU A 28 0.38 3.08 5.11
C LEU A 28 -0.92 2.64 5.80
N PHE A 29 -0.90 1.48 6.46
CA PHE A 29 -2.03 0.93 7.19
C PHE A 29 -2.43 1.75 8.40
N ASP A 30 -1.45 2.31 9.12
CA ASP A 30 -1.72 3.15 10.28
C ASP A 30 -2.57 4.37 9.88
N SER A 31 -2.28 4.95 8.72
CA SER A 31 -3.02 6.06 8.13
C SER A 31 -4.26 5.67 7.31
N ILE A 32 -4.61 4.37 7.18
CA ILE A 32 -5.70 3.91 6.29
C ILE A 32 -7.08 4.48 6.65
N ASN A 33 -7.27 4.90 7.90
CA ASN A 33 -8.50 5.56 8.34
C ASN A 33 -8.67 6.95 7.72
N GLU A 34 -7.56 7.63 7.45
CA GLU A 34 -7.50 8.95 6.83
C GLU A 34 -7.54 8.88 5.29
N PHE A 35 -7.43 7.67 4.73
CA PHE A 35 -7.47 7.49 3.28
C PHE A 35 -8.84 7.83 2.72
N THR A 36 -8.81 8.60 1.65
CA THR A 36 -9.95 8.82 0.77
C THR A 36 -10.24 7.56 -0.06
N ASP A 37 -11.43 7.49 -0.67
CA ASP A 37 -11.80 6.36 -1.53
C ASP A 37 -10.79 6.12 -2.67
N LYS A 38 -10.15 7.17 -3.20
CA LYS A 38 -9.10 7.05 -4.22
C LYS A 38 -7.85 6.34 -3.70
N GLU A 39 -7.41 6.72 -2.51
CA GLU A 39 -6.21 6.18 -1.87
C GLU A 39 -6.41 4.74 -1.43
N LEU A 40 -7.60 4.42 -0.94
CA LEU A 40 -7.99 3.04 -0.67
C LEU A 40 -7.94 2.18 -1.94
N ASN A 41 -8.38 2.73 -3.08
CA ASN A 41 -8.37 2.02 -4.36
C ASN A 41 -6.93 1.80 -4.88
N GLN A 42 -6.07 2.81 -4.72
CA GLN A 42 -4.64 2.71 -5.00
C GLN A 42 -3.95 1.67 -4.11
N LEU A 43 -4.25 1.68 -2.80
CA LEU A 43 -3.70 0.70 -1.86
C LEU A 43 -4.17 -0.72 -2.19
N GLU A 44 -5.41 -0.87 -2.64
CA GLU A 44 -5.94 -2.15 -3.12
C GLU A 44 -5.19 -2.64 -4.37
N CYS A 45 -4.99 -1.78 -5.37
CA CYS A 45 -4.17 -2.12 -6.54
C CYS A 45 -2.75 -2.52 -6.14
N LEU A 46 -2.12 -1.73 -5.27
CA LEU A 46 -0.77 -1.97 -4.79
C LEU A 46 -0.65 -3.34 -4.10
N LEU A 47 -1.61 -3.68 -3.23
CA LEU A 47 -1.63 -4.95 -2.50
C LEU A 47 -2.04 -6.15 -3.36
N ASP A 48 -2.54 -5.92 -4.57
CA ASP A 48 -2.81 -6.97 -5.56
C ASP A 48 -1.55 -7.41 -6.33
N ILE A 49 -0.52 -6.56 -6.38
CA ILE A 49 0.75 -6.85 -7.06
C ILE A 49 1.61 -7.82 -6.22
N ASP A 50 2.45 -8.64 -6.86
CA ASP A 50 3.32 -9.62 -6.18
C ASP A 50 4.32 -8.99 -5.18
N ASP A 51 4.80 -9.76 -4.20
CA ASP A 51 5.71 -9.29 -3.12
C ASP A 51 7.01 -8.73 -3.68
N GLN A 52 7.60 -9.45 -4.64
CA GLN A 52 8.81 -9.01 -5.33
C GLN A 52 8.60 -7.71 -6.12
N HIS A 53 7.46 -7.58 -6.80
CA HIS A 53 7.18 -6.40 -7.62
C HIS A 53 6.90 -5.18 -6.75
N LEU A 54 6.20 -5.37 -5.64
CA LEU A 54 5.96 -4.32 -4.67
C LEU A 54 7.27 -3.85 -4.02
N PHE A 55 8.19 -4.77 -3.72
CA PHE A 55 9.54 -4.41 -3.28
C PHE A 55 10.29 -3.62 -4.35
N ASP A 56 10.32 -4.10 -5.60
CA ASP A 56 10.98 -3.42 -6.71
C ASP A 56 10.37 -2.01 -6.91
N LEU A 57 9.05 -1.85 -6.82
CA LEU A 57 8.36 -0.55 -6.86
C LEU A 57 8.78 0.40 -5.72
N PHE A 58 8.92 -0.10 -4.49
CA PHE A 58 9.29 0.75 -3.35
C PHE A 58 10.78 1.12 -3.32
N PHE A 59 11.66 0.22 -3.77
CA PHE A 59 13.11 0.34 -3.60
C PHE A 59 13.87 0.68 -4.90
N LYS A 60 13.43 0.15 -6.04
CA LYS A 60 14.10 0.32 -7.35
C LYS A 60 13.36 1.28 -8.25
N GLU A 61 12.05 1.10 -8.40
CA GLU A 61 11.18 1.86 -9.30
C GLU A 61 10.36 2.90 -8.53
N LYS A 62 11.03 3.60 -7.60
CA LYS A 62 10.40 4.58 -6.72
C LYS A 62 9.73 5.71 -7.50
N GLU A 63 10.28 6.08 -8.66
CA GLU A 63 9.67 7.05 -9.60
C GLU A 63 8.35 6.54 -10.19
N LYS A 64 8.27 5.28 -10.62
CA LYS A 64 7.00 4.68 -11.08
C LYS A 64 5.99 4.62 -9.95
N PHE A 65 6.43 4.27 -8.74
CA PHE A 65 5.55 4.30 -7.59
C PHE A 65 5.02 5.72 -7.35
N ASP A 66 5.86 6.74 -7.47
CA ASP A 66 5.47 8.13 -7.31
C ASP A 66 4.48 8.60 -8.39
N GLU A 67 4.62 8.12 -9.63
CA GLU A 67 3.69 8.41 -10.73
C GLU A 67 2.35 7.67 -10.59
N GLU A 68 2.36 6.36 -10.33
CA GLU A 68 1.13 5.55 -10.26
C GLU A 68 0.40 5.66 -8.91
N PHE A 69 1.14 5.89 -7.82
CA PHE A 69 0.65 5.94 -6.45
C PHE A 69 0.95 7.28 -5.77
N TYR A 70 0.82 8.37 -6.55
CA TYR A 70 1.09 9.73 -6.11
C TYR A 70 0.38 10.11 -4.80
N ASP A 71 -0.88 9.72 -4.61
CA ASP A 71 -1.60 10.04 -3.36
C ASP A 71 -1.07 9.22 -2.16
N LEU A 72 -0.65 7.97 -2.36
CA LEU A 72 -0.09 7.13 -1.29
C LEU A 72 1.28 7.62 -0.81
N LYS A 73 2.06 8.28 -1.67
CA LYS A 73 3.36 8.86 -1.33
C LYS A 73 3.31 9.73 -0.08
N LYS A 74 2.21 10.47 0.12
CA LYS A 74 2.10 11.44 1.22
C LYS A 74 2.18 10.79 2.61
N TYR A 75 1.89 9.49 2.70
CA TYR A 75 1.94 8.69 3.92
C TYR A 75 3.26 7.92 4.11
N LEU A 76 4.15 7.97 3.12
CA LEU A 76 5.46 7.32 3.15
C LEU A 76 6.61 8.29 3.45
N LYS A 77 6.27 9.54 3.74
CA LYS A 77 7.22 10.63 3.97
C LYS A 77 7.66 10.73 5.43
#